data_AF-A0A2R6NG40-F1
#
_entry.id   AF-A0A2R6NG40-F1
#
_cell.length_a   1.000
_cell.length_b   1.000
_cell.length_c   1.000
_cell.angle_alpha   90.00
_cell.angle_beta   90.00
_cell.angle_gamma   90.00
#
_symmetry.space_group_name_H-M   'P 1'
#
loop_
_entity.id
_entity.type
_entity.pdbx_description
1 polymer ?
#
loop_
_entity_poly.entity_id
_entity_poly.type
_entity_poly.pdbx_seq_one_letter_code
_entity_poly.pdbx_strand_id
1 'polypeptide(L)'
;MFISRKLIPLAILPALVLGQEGIGFPHDYPGKPTGDFSPEWQAYFQVTDPLPNVTFTMDRNWAGNIPVDRPGHPNNTLFFWGFEKENGSLTAGDGERSNEPWGIWLNGGWDHLADYIWVDQPV
;
A
#
# COMPACT_ATOMS: atom_id res chain seq x y z
N MET A 1 -56.72 26.71 -24.02
CA MET A 1 -55.52 26.82 -23.16
C MET A 1 -54.84 25.45 -23.14
N PHE A 2 -53.81 25.24 -23.98
CA PHE A 2 -53.11 23.95 -24.10
C PHE A 2 -51.75 24.05 -23.42
N ILE A 3 -51.51 23.16 -22.45
CA ILE A 3 -50.28 23.08 -21.67
C ILE A 3 -49.23 22.33 -22.52
N SER A 4 -48.17 23.02 -22.92
CA SER A 4 -47.03 22.43 -23.62
C SER A 4 -46.17 21.62 -22.64
N ARG A 5 -46.15 20.28 -22.79
CA ARG A 5 -45.20 19.41 -22.07
C ARG A 5 -43.84 19.52 -22.75
N LYS A 6 -42.87 20.12 -22.08
CA LYS A 6 -41.45 20.06 -22.50
C LYS A 6 -40.91 18.66 -22.16
N LEU A 7 -40.52 17.90 -23.18
CA LEU A 7 -39.67 16.72 -23.01
C LEU A 7 -38.23 17.20 -22.76
N ILE A 8 -37.63 16.75 -21.66
CA ILE A 8 -36.20 16.91 -21.39
C ILE A 8 -35.51 15.61 -21.82
N PRO A 9 -34.56 15.64 -22.78
CA PRO A 9 -33.79 14.45 -23.11
C PRO A 9 -32.78 14.18 -21.99
N LEU A 10 -32.83 12.96 -21.43
CA LEU A 10 -31.84 12.47 -20.48
C LEU A 10 -30.57 12.09 -21.27
N ALA A 11 -29.52 12.90 -21.16
CA ALA A 11 -28.22 12.56 -21.73
C ALA A 11 -27.58 11.45 -20.89
N ILE A 12 -27.42 10.27 -21.48
CA ILE A 12 -26.60 9.21 -20.91
C ILE A 12 -25.14 9.58 -21.21
N LEU A 13 -24.42 10.08 -20.20
CA LEU A 13 -22.98 10.23 -20.27
C LEU A 13 -22.35 8.84 -20.14
N PRO A 14 -21.60 8.34 -21.13
CA PRO A 14 -20.78 7.15 -20.91
C PRO A 14 -19.74 7.48 -19.84
N ALA A 15 -19.77 6.76 -18.73
CA ALA A 15 -18.66 6.80 -17.78
C ALA A 15 -17.41 6.32 -18.53
N LEU A 16 -16.44 7.21 -18.68
CA LEU A 16 -15.13 6.86 -19.21
C LEU A 16 -14.46 5.97 -18.16
N VAL A 17 -14.52 4.66 -18.37
CA VAL A 17 -13.68 3.72 -17.63
C VAL A 17 -12.27 3.91 -18.21
N LEU A 18 -11.44 4.69 -17.51
CA LEU A 18 -10.01 4.67 -17.77
C LEU A 18 -9.52 3.28 -17.37
N GLY A 19 -9.11 2.49 -18.36
CA GLY A 19 -8.40 1.24 -18.10
C GLY A 19 -7.20 1.54 -17.21
N GLN A 20 -6.98 0.71 -16.18
CA GLN A 20 -5.79 0.77 -15.38
C GLN A 20 -4.59 0.52 -16.31
N GLU A 21 -3.79 1.56 -16.55
CA GLU A 21 -2.44 1.42 -17.09
C GLU A 21 -1.78 0.26 -16.35
N GLY A 22 -1.15 -0.68 -17.07
CA GLY A 22 -0.60 -1.90 -16.48
C GLY A 22 0.20 -1.62 -15.21
N ILE A 23 0.26 -2.60 -14.29
CA ILE A 23 1.08 -2.54 -13.06
C ILE A 23 2.45 -1.92 -13.39
N GLY A 24 2.62 -0.66 -13.01
CA GLY A 24 3.76 0.16 -13.41
C GLY A 24 5.06 -0.33 -12.78
N PHE A 25 6.12 0.46 -12.97
CA PHE A 25 7.34 0.24 -12.19
C PHE A 25 7.10 0.61 -10.73
N PRO A 26 7.81 -0.04 -9.78
CA PRO A 26 7.82 0.36 -8.39
C PRO A 26 8.07 1.86 -8.26
N HIS A 27 7.24 2.53 -7.47
CA HIS A 27 7.35 3.98 -7.28
C HIS A 27 8.54 4.29 -6.36
N ASP A 28 9.54 5.04 -6.86
CA ASP A 28 10.67 5.49 -6.05
C ASP A 28 10.30 6.79 -5.31
N TYR A 29 10.08 6.70 -4.00
CA TYR A 29 9.74 7.87 -3.18
C TYR A 29 11.01 8.66 -2.81
N PRO A 30 11.01 10.00 -2.89
CA PRO A 30 12.18 10.81 -2.55
C PRO A 30 12.52 10.69 -1.05
N GLY A 31 13.80 10.88 -0.71
CA GLY A 31 14.26 10.93 0.68
C GLY A 31 14.70 9.60 1.30
N LYS A 32 14.90 8.55 0.48
CA LYS A 32 15.38 7.25 0.98
C LYS A 32 16.77 7.35 1.62
N PRO A 33 17.02 6.68 2.75
CA PRO A 33 18.36 6.56 3.32
C PRO A 33 19.32 5.83 2.37
N THR A 34 20.61 5.94 2.67
CA THR A 34 21.68 5.20 1.99
C THR A 34 22.26 4.14 2.90
N GLY A 35 22.68 3.01 2.34
CA GLY A 35 23.31 1.92 3.10
C GLY A 35 22.31 0.84 3.51
N ASP A 36 22.71 0.02 4.48
CA ASP A 36 21.92 -1.11 4.96
C ASP A 36 20.65 -0.66 5.70
N PHE A 37 19.71 -1.59 5.87
CA PHE A 37 18.50 -1.34 6.63
C PHE A 37 18.80 -1.03 8.10
N SER A 38 18.15 0.00 8.61
CA SER A 38 18.41 0.62 9.91
C SER A 38 17.18 1.39 10.40
N PRO A 39 17.15 1.91 11.65
CA PRO A 39 16.01 2.70 12.15
C PRO A 39 15.65 3.91 11.28
N GLU A 40 16.60 4.48 10.54
CA GLU A 40 16.35 5.56 9.57
C GLU A 40 15.38 5.11 8.46
N TRP A 41 15.45 3.85 8.03
CA TRP A 41 14.51 3.28 7.07
C TRP A 41 13.11 3.08 7.66
N GLN A 42 12.98 2.84 8.97
CA GLN A 42 11.68 2.77 9.62
C GLN A 42 10.96 4.13 9.55
N ALA A 43 11.68 5.24 9.73
CA ALA A 43 11.10 6.58 9.57
C ALA A 43 10.73 6.87 8.11
N TYR A 44 11.57 6.45 7.16
CA TYR A 44 11.31 6.64 5.73
C TYR A 44 10.04 5.92 5.24
N PHE A 45 9.78 4.69 5.71
CA PHE A 45 8.61 3.93 5.31
C PHE A 45 7.34 4.28 6.08
N GLN A 46 7.41 5.05 7.17
CA GLN A 46 6.25 5.33 8.00
C GLN A 46 5.24 6.21 7.24
N VAL A 47 3.98 5.76 7.20
CA VAL A 47 2.90 6.55 6.60
C VAL A 47 2.46 7.61 7.61
N THR A 48 2.84 8.86 7.36
CA THR A 48 2.51 10.01 8.22
C THR A 48 1.36 10.86 7.68
N ASP A 49 1.13 10.80 6.37
CA ASP A 49 0.10 11.59 5.70
C ASP A 49 -1.25 10.86 5.72
N PRO A 50 -2.38 11.59 5.85
CA PRO A 50 -3.70 10.99 5.79
C PRO A 50 -3.95 10.38 4.41
N LEU A 51 -4.51 9.16 4.39
CA LEU A 51 -4.87 8.51 3.15
C LEU A 51 -6.13 9.13 2.53
N PRO A 52 -6.18 9.33 1.19
CA PRO A 52 -7.35 9.87 0.53
C PRO A 52 -8.61 9.05 0.83
N ASN A 53 -9.69 9.73 1.24
CA ASN A 53 -10.99 9.13 1.55
C ASN A 53 -11.01 8.15 2.74
N VAL A 54 -9.95 8.04 3.52
CA VAL A 54 -9.96 7.31 4.80
C VAL A 54 -10.42 8.26 5.90
N THR A 55 -11.63 8.02 6.41
CA THR A 55 -12.28 8.89 7.41
C THR A 55 -12.13 8.39 8.85
N PHE A 56 -11.49 7.24 9.04
CA PHE A 56 -11.18 6.67 10.34
C PHE A 56 -9.69 6.80 10.65
N THR A 57 -9.33 6.80 11.94
CA THR A 57 -7.93 6.76 12.34
C THR A 57 -7.37 5.38 12.05
N MET A 58 -6.30 5.33 11.24
CA MET A 58 -5.54 4.09 11.03
C MET A 58 -4.48 3.95 12.11
N ASP A 59 -4.23 2.71 12.49
CA ASP A 59 -3.08 2.38 13.33
C ASP A 59 -1.78 2.70 12.61
N ARG A 60 -0.69 2.81 13.40
CA ARG A 60 0.64 3.15 12.89
C ARG A 60 1.06 2.10 11.86
N ASN A 61 1.48 2.56 10.68
CA ASN A 61 1.71 1.69 9.54
C ASN A 61 2.87 2.19 8.65
N TRP A 62 3.43 1.28 7.86
CA TRP A 62 4.59 1.49 7.00
C TRP A 62 4.32 0.96 5.61
N ALA A 63 4.61 1.74 4.58
CA ALA A 63 4.45 1.32 3.21
C ALA A 63 5.65 1.74 2.36
N GLY A 64 6.00 0.90 1.39
CA GLY A 64 7.07 1.22 0.45
C GLY A 64 7.56 0.01 -0.33
N ASN A 65 8.70 0.18 -0.99
CA ASN A 65 9.33 -0.86 -1.79
C ASN A 65 10.65 -1.32 -1.15
N ILE A 66 10.81 -2.63 -0.98
CA ILE A 66 12.04 -3.26 -0.49
C ILE A 66 12.77 -3.96 -1.65
N PRO A 67 14.12 -3.94 -1.70
CA PRO A 67 14.86 -4.64 -2.74
C PRO A 67 14.68 -6.14 -2.60
N VAL A 68 14.57 -6.82 -3.74
CA VAL A 68 14.62 -8.28 -3.84
C VAL A 68 15.87 -8.70 -4.58
N ASP A 69 16.30 -9.94 -4.38
CA ASP A 69 17.50 -10.49 -5.02
C ASP A 69 17.24 -10.81 -6.49
N ARG A 70 17.14 -9.76 -7.31
CA ARG A 70 16.95 -9.86 -8.76
C ARG A 70 17.90 -8.92 -9.51
N PRO A 71 19.20 -9.25 -9.55
CA PRO A 71 20.22 -8.40 -10.18
C PRO A 71 19.93 -8.15 -11.66
N GLY A 72 20.05 -6.89 -12.09
CA GLY A 72 19.88 -6.50 -13.49
C GLY A 72 18.44 -6.49 -14.03
N HIS A 73 17.44 -6.77 -13.19
CA HIS A 73 16.05 -6.72 -13.62
C HIS A 73 15.39 -5.35 -13.31
N PRO A 74 14.59 -4.77 -14.22
CA PRO A 74 13.91 -3.48 -14.00
C PRO A 74 12.97 -3.45 -12.78
N ASN A 75 12.29 -4.57 -12.50
CA ASN A 75 11.50 -4.78 -11.28
C ASN A 75 12.31 -5.64 -10.32
N ASN A 76 13.11 -5.00 -9.48
CA ASN A 76 13.95 -5.64 -8.45
C ASN A 76 13.54 -5.21 -7.04
N THR A 77 12.28 -4.80 -6.86
CA THR A 77 11.70 -4.51 -5.55
C THR A 77 10.33 -5.15 -5.39
N LEU A 78 9.88 -5.30 -4.15
CA LEU A 78 8.56 -5.79 -3.73
C LEU A 78 7.86 -4.67 -2.96
N PHE A 79 6.57 -4.46 -3.20
CA PHE A 79 5.77 -3.54 -2.38
C PHE A 79 5.29 -4.20 -1.09
N PHE A 80 5.30 -3.46 0.02
CA PHE A 80 4.76 -3.92 1.30
C PHE A 80 3.89 -2.84 1.97
N TRP A 81 2.96 -3.28 2.83
CA TRP A 81 2.21 -2.39 3.71
C TRP A 81 1.98 -3.01 5.11
N GLY A 82 2.91 -2.74 6.03
CA GLY A 82 2.88 -3.29 7.39
C GLY A 82 2.06 -2.43 8.36
N PHE A 83 1.39 -3.07 9.31
CA PHE A 83 0.64 -2.43 10.39
C PHE A 83 1.15 -2.91 11.74
N GLU A 84 1.20 -2.01 12.72
CA GLU A 84 1.48 -2.40 14.09
C GLU A 84 0.21 -2.87 14.80
N LYS A 85 0.32 -3.99 15.54
CA LYS A 85 -0.69 -4.41 16.53
C LYS A 85 -0.79 -3.38 17.65
N GLU A 86 0.36 -2.91 18.09
CA GLU A 86 0.52 -1.90 19.13
C GLU A 86 1.75 -1.04 18.87
N ASN A 87 1.74 0.18 19.40
CA ASN A 87 2.81 1.14 19.20
C ASN A 87 4.17 0.55 19.61
N GLY A 88 5.06 0.38 18.63
CA GLY A 88 6.38 -0.20 18.82
C GLY A 88 6.53 -1.67 18.39
N SER A 89 5.46 -2.36 18.01
CA SER A 89 5.52 -3.80 17.69
C SER A 89 6.31 -4.14 16.41
N LEU A 90 6.37 -3.26 15.40
CA LEU A 90 7.18 -3.46 14.18
C LEU A 90 8.53 -2.74 14.24
N THR A 91 8.74 -1.93 15.27
CA THR A 91 9.96 -1.11 15.46
C THR A 91 10.79 -1.55 16.67
N ALA A 92 10.38 -2.64 17.31
CA ALA A 92 11.08 -3.26 18.42
C ALA A 92 12.50 -3.68 18.03
N GLY A 93 13.43 -3.59 18.98
CA GLY A 93 14.80 -4.03 18.78
C GLY A 93 14.91 -5.54 18.59
N ASP A 94 16.05 -5.98 18.05
CA ASP A 94 16.35 -7.40 17.92
C ASP A 94 16.24 -8.11 19.28
N GLY A 95 15.55 -9.26 19.29
CA GLY A 95 15.26 -10.04 20.49
C GLY A 95 14.18 -9.50 21.44
N GLU A 96 13.83 -8.20 21.39
CA GLU A 96 12.92 -7.56 22.34
C GLU A 96 11.52 -8.19 22.35
N ARG A 97 11.01 -8.56 21.17
CA ARG A 97 9.68 -9.17 20.98
C ARG A 97 9.76 -10.50 20.25
N SER A 98 10.83 -11.25 20.48
CA SER A 98 11.09 -12.54 19.83
C SER A 98 10.05 -13.64 20.13
N ASN A 99 9.22 -13.45 21.17
CA ASN A 99 8.15 -14.38 21.53
C ASN A 99 6.78 -13.96 20.94
N GLU A 100 6.71 -12.82 20.24
CA GLU A 100 5.48 -12.33 19.62
C GLU A 100 5.41 -12.78 18.14
N PRO A 101 4.27 -13.30 17.66
CA PRO A 101 4.17 -14.05 16.41
C PRO A 101 4.66 -13.45 15.08
N TRP A 102 4.19 -12.36 14.50
CA TRP A 102 4.33 -11.97 13.06
C TRP A 102 3.43 -12.80 12.13
N GLY A 103 2.49 -12.11 11.51
CA GLY A 103 1.72 -12.61 10.40
C GLY A 103 2.30 -12.06 9.11
N ILE A 104 2.25 -12.85 8.06
CA ILE A 104 2.56 -12.40 6.71
C ILE A 104 1.42 -12.89 5.84
N TRP A 105 0.66 -11.95 5.31
CA TRP A 105 -0.41 -12.25 4.37
C TRP A 105 0.09 -12.08 2.93
N LEU A 106 -0.19 -13.06 2.07
CA LEU A 106 0.13 -13.02 0.64
C LEU A 106 -1.13 -13.37 -0.17
N ASN A 107 -1.58 -12.44 -1.02
CA ASN A 107 -2.67 -12.71 -1.96
C ASN A 107 -2.21 -13.66 -3.06
N GLY A 108 -3.06 -14.59 -3.49
CA GLY A 108 -2.82 -15.45 -4.66
C GLY A 108 -3.76 -15.12 -5.82
N GLY A 109 -3.40 -15.57 -7.03
CA GLY A 109 -4.24 -15.46 -8.23
C GLY A 109 -3.58 -16.14 -9.43
N TRP A 110 -4.38 -16.62 -10.39
CA TRP A 110 -3.89 -17.14 -11.66
C TRP A 110 -3.69 -15.95 -12.61
N ASP A 111 -2.43 -15.68 -12.93
CA ASP A 111 -1.95 -14.68 -13.91
C ASP A 111 -1.63 -13.26 -13.39
N HIS A 112 -0.51 -13.18 -12.66
CA HIS A 112 0.32 -12.00 -12.36
C HIS A 112 0.21 -11.38 -10.95
N LEU A 113 1.19 -11.79 -10.13
CA LEU A 113 1.86 -11.03 -9.06
C LEU A 113 1.00 -10.56 -7.87
N ALA A 114 1.22 -11.26 -6.75
CA ALA A 114 0.90 -10.77 -5.41
C ALA A 114 1.72 -9.51 -5.12
N ASP A 115 1.12 -8.48 -4.53
CA ASP A 115 1.87 -7.47 -3.78
C ASP A 115 0.97 -6.73 -2.78
N TYR A 116 0.62 -7.44 -1.70
CA TYR A 116 0.20 -6.80 -0.44
C TYR A 116 0.71 -7.68 0.70
N ILE A 117 1.81 -7.26 1.33
CA ILE A 117 2.22 -7.78 2.64
C ILE A 117 1.41 -7.01 3.67
N TRP A 118 0.54 -7.71 4.42
CA TRP A 118 -0.02 -7.23 5.69
C TRP A 118 0.65 -8.03 6.81
N VAL A 119 1.22 -7.33 7.80
CA VAL A 119 1.81 -7.94 8.98
C VAL A 119 0.86 -7.78 10.15
N ASP A 120 0.40 -8.89 10.74
CA ASP A 120 -0.48 -8.89 11.90
C ASP A 120 -0.18 -10.03 12.88
N GLN A 121 -0.35 -9.76 14.16
CA GLN A 121 -0.10 -10.71 15.24
C GLN A 121 -1.44 -11.37 15.61
N PRO A 122 -1.60 -12.72 15.60
CA PRO A 122 -2.84 -13.34 16.04
C PRO A 122 -3.22 -12.95 17.48
N VAL A 123 -4.55 -12.90 17.68
CA VAL A 123 -5.27 -12.52 18.91
C VAL A 123 -4.93 -13.39 20.11
#